data_AF-A0A2E2YAA8-F1
#
_entry.id   AF-A0A2E2YAA8-F1
#
_cell.length_a   1.000
_cell.length_b   1.000
_cell.length_c   1.000
_cell.angle_alpha   90.00
_cell.angle_beta   90.00
_cell.angle_gamma   90.00
#
_symmetry.space_group_name_H-M   'P 1'
#
loop_
_entity.id
_entity.type
_entity.pdbx_description
1 polymer ?
#
loop_
_entity_poly.entity_id
_entity_poly.type
_entity_poly.pdbx_seq_one_letter_code
_entity_poly.pdbx_strand_id
1 'polypeptide(L)'
;MTTITYALCAGRHNIIVDGEDVTEKSVYPQTVNYPLDFETHIAHAREFLMGLVKDSQLVDDVVDFQLVVTGLTPVLHAFLRAWYTLAPSHWVLHLGHYNRDEQVYVWEPLFTSAINMSNVGRYVFVPYEEE
;
A
#
# COMPACT_ATOMS: atom_id res chain seq x y z
N MET A 1 6.79 2.06 18.02
CA MET A 1 6.63 1.91 16.56
C MET A 1 5.77 0.69 16.35
N THR A 2 4.60 0.88 15.76
CA THR A 2 3.59 -0.16 15.58
C THR A 2 3.59 -0.54 14.11
N THR A 3 3.97 -1.78 13.80
CA THR A 3 3.94 -2.28 12.42
C THR A 3 2.57 -2.88 12.14
N ILE A 4 1.94 -2.44 11.04
CA ILE A 4 0.69 -3.02 10.55
C ILE A 4 0.87 -3.46 9.11
N THR A 5 0.43 -4.68 8.82
CA THR A 5 0.61 -5.30 7.51
C THR A 5 -0.75 -5.52 6.85
N TYR A 6 -0.91 -4.97 5.66
CA TYR A 6 -2.09 -5.12 4.83
C TYR A 6 -1.71 -5.62 3.44
N ALA A 7 -2.56 -6.46 2.87
CA ALA A 7 -2.52 -6.74 1.45
C ALA A 7 -3.17 -5.60 0.67
N LEU A 8 -2.63 -5.25 -0.50
CA LEU A 8 -3.32 -4.30 -1.38
C LEU A 8 -4.65 -4.90 -1.85
N CYS A 9 -4.63 -6.11 -2.41
CA CYS A 9 -5.84 -6.76 -2.94
C CYS A 9 -5.87 -8.23 -2.53
N ALA A 10 -7.05 -8.72 -2.16
CA ALA A 10 -7.32 -10.15 -2.02
C ALA A 10 -7.23 -10.76 -3.43
N GLY A 11 -6.07 -11.35 -3.72
CA GLY A 11 -5.80 -12.00 -5.00
C GLY A 11 -6.42 -13.39 -5.08
N ARG A 12 -5.86 -14.23 -5.98
CA ARG A 12 -6.25 -15.64 -6.12
C ARG A 12 -5.51 -16.60 -5.17
N HIS A 13 -4.52 -16.07 -4.45
CA HIS A 13 -3.64 -16.83 -3.57
C HIS A 13 -3.56 -16.14 -2.22
N ASN A 14 -3.35 -16.94 -1.17
CA ASN A 14 -3.12 -16.44 0.17
C ASN A 14 -1.81 -15.64 0.20
N ILE A 15 -1.80 -14.56 0.96
CA ILE A 15 -0.68 -13.67 1.13
C ILE A 15 -0.13 -13.92 2.52
N ILE A 16 0.95 -14.69 2.57
CA ILE A 16 1.59 -15.07 3.82
C ILE A 16 2.80 -14.17 4.06
N VAL A 17 2.80 -13.42 5.16
CA VAL A 17 3.92 -12.59 5.61
C VAL A 17 4.34 -13.10 6.97
N ASP A 18 5.60 -13.51 7.10
CA ASP A 18 6.17 -14.03 8.36
C ASP A 18 5.34 -15.13 9.04
N GLY A 19 4.66 -15.94 8.23
CA GLY A 19 3.80 -17.04 8.69
C GLY A 19 2.35 -16.64 9.02
N GLU A 20 1.98 -15.35 8.93
CA GLU A 20 0.61 -14.87 9.09
C GLU A 20 -0.07 -14.69 7.73
N ASP A 21 -1.32 -15.17 7.61
CA ASP A 21 -2.15 -14.91 6.44
C ASP A 21 -2.80 -13.52 6.55
N VAL A 22 -2.35 -12.59 5.72
CA VAL A 22 -2.84 -11.21 5.69
C VAL A 22 -3.85 -10.98 4.55
N THR A 23 -4.31 -12.03 3.87
CA THR A 23 -5.29 -11.89 2.78
C THR A 23 -6.61 -11.28 3.26
N GLU A 24 -7.07 -11.63 4.47
CA GLU A 24 -8.29 -11.04 5.05
C GLU A 24 -8.11 -9.57 5.44
N LYS A 25 -6.86 -9.15 5.70
CA LYS A 25 -6.46 -7.76 5.93
C LYS A 25 -6.09 -7.08 4.60
N SER A 26 -7.02 -7.09 3.65
CA SER A 26 -6.82 -6.44 2.35
C SER A 26 -7.47 -5.06 2.29
N VAL A 27 -6.78 -4.08 1.71
CA VAL A 27 -7.38 -2.78 1.35
C VAL A 27 -8.55 -3.01 0.41
N TYR A 28 -8.36 -3.84 -0.62
CA TYR A 28 -9.40 -4.26 -1.57
C TYR A 28 -9.72 -5.75 -1.33
N PRO A 29 -10.78 -6.09 -0.58
CA PRO A 29 -11.06 -7.46 -0.11
C PRO A 29 -11.60 -8.40 -1.18
N GLN A 30 -11.79 -7.91 -2.41
CA GLN A 30 -12.29 -8.70 -3.53
C GLN A 30 -11.39 -8.49 -4.75
N THR A 31 -11.43 -9.46 -5.67
CA THR A 31 -10.79 -9.29 -6.97
C THR A 31 -11.36 -8.05 -7.68
N VAL A 32 -10.46 -7.16 -8.09
CA VAL A 32 -10.81 -5.93 -8.80
C VAL A 32 -11.23 -6.26 -10.23
N ASN A 33 -12.55 -6.27 -10.47
CA ASN A 33 -13.12 -6.63 -11.78
C ASN A 33 -13.08 -5.48 -12.80
N TYR A 34 -13.05 -4.23 -12.32
CA TYR A 34 -13.03 -3.02 -13.16
C TYR A 34 -11.79 -2.17 -12.85
N PRO A 35 -10.60 -2.59 -13.32
CA PRO A 35 -9.35 -1.93 -12.94
C PRO A 35 -9.28 -0.46 -13.38
N LEU A 36 -10.01 -0.04 -14.41
CA LEU A 36 -10.00 1.34 -14.89
C LEU A 36 -11.02 2.26 -14.20
N ASP A 37 -11.76 1.76 -13.22
CA ASP A 37 -12.67 2.58 -12.40
C ASP A 37 -11.90 3.33 -11.30
N PHE A 38 -11.05 4.26 -11.72
CA PHE A 38 -10.16 5.01 -10.83
C PHE A 38 -10.91 5.80 -9.75
N GLU A 39 -12.11 6.31 -10.06
CA GLU A 39 -12.91 7.09 -9.10
C GLU A 39 -13.34 6.22 -7.92
N THR A 40 -13.92 5.05 -8.19
CA THR A 40 -14.31 4.09 -7.15
C THR A 40 -13.10 3.61 -6.36
N HIS A 41 -11.99 3.30 -7.04
CA HIS A 41 -10.77 2.85 -6.35
C HIS A 41 -10.21 3.91 -5.40
N ILE A 42 -10.21 5.18 -5.82
CA ILE A 42 -9.75 6.31 -4.98
C ILE A 42 -10.70 6.51 -3.80
N ALA A 43 -12.02 6.48 -4.02
CA ALA A 43 -13.00 6.63 -2.95
C ALA A 43 -12.83 5.54 -1.89
N HIS A 44 -12.68 4.29 -2.31
CA HIS A 44 -12.46 3.14 -1.43
C HIS A 44 -11.16 3.26 -0.63
N ALA A 45 -10.04 3.60 -1.28
CA ALA A 45 -8.77 3.79 -0.59
C ALA A 45 -8.83 4.92 0.45
N ARG A 46 -9.55 6.01 0.15
CA ARG A 46 -9.75 7.11 1.10
C ARG A 46 -10.59 6.66 2.29
N GLU A 47 -11.68 5.94 2.06
CA GLU A 47 -12.52 5.42 3.13
C GLU A 47 -11.74 4.49 4.06
N PHE A 48 -10.96 3.58 3.48
CA PHE A 48 -10.07 2.69 4.24
C PHE A 48 -9.08 3.47 5.12
N LEU A 49 -8.31 4.40 4.53
CA LEU A 49 -7.33 5.18 5.29
C LEU A 49 -8.00 6.09 6.33
N MET A 50 -9.14 6.69 6.02
CA MET A 50 -9.90 7.48 7.00
C MET A 50 -10.38 6.62 8.17
N GLY A 51 -10.70 5.34 7.95
CA GLY A 51 -11.02 4.41 9.02
C GLY A 51 -9.84 4.20 9.96
N LEU A 52 -8.65 3.96 9.42
CA LEU A 52 -7.42 3.77 10.19
C LEU A 52 -6.98 5.05 10.92
N VAL A 53 -7.05 6.20 10.27
CA VAL A 53 -6.68 7.50 10.87
C VAL A 53 -7.71 7.96 11.91
N LYS A 54 -8.88 7.32 12.00
CA LYS A 54 -9.83 7.56 13.11
C LYS A 54 -9.64 6.57 14.25
N ASP A 55 -8.86 5.53 14.07
CA ASP A 55 -8.51 4.60 15.14
C ASP A 55 -7.55 5.29 16.11
N SER A 56 -8.05 5.65 17.28
CA SER A 56 -7.28 6.38 18.29
C SER A 56 -6.05 5.63 18.78
N GLN A 57 -5.95 4.32 18.56
CA GLN A 57 -4.74 3.56 18.91
C GLN A 57 -3.60 3.76 17.91
N LEU A 58 -3.90 4.13 16.66
CA LEU A 58 -2.90 4.27 15.58
C LEU A 58 -2.51 5.73 15.31
N VAL A 59 -3.32 6.69 15.74
CA VAL A 59 -3.13 8.12 15.41
C VAL A 59 -1.96 8.77 16.15
N ASP A 60 -1.68 8.36 17.38
CA ASP A 60 -0.61 8.94 18.20
C ASP A 60 0.71 8.16 18.10
N ASP A 61 0.69 7.00 17.44
CA ASP A 61 1.84 6.11 17.29
C ASP A 61 2.60 6.35 15.99
N VAL A 62 3.93 6.20 16.03
CA VAL A 62 4.73 6.02 14.81
C VAL A 62 4.35 4.67 14.19
N VAL A 63 3.61 4.72 13.09
CA VAL A 63 3.13 3.54 12.36
C VAL A 63 4.07 3.21 11.20
N ASP A 64 4.52 1.97 11.17
CA ASP A 64 5.16 1.35 10.02
C ASP A 64 4.10 0.57 9.24
N PHE A 65 3.59 1.18 8.17
CA PHE A 65 2.54 0.61 7.33
C PHE A 65 3.16 -0.23 6.22
N GLN A 66 3.03 -1.53 6.33
CA GLN A 66 3.50 -2.49 5.33
C GLN A 66 2.36 -2.86 4.39
N LEU A 67 2.47 -2.43 3.12
CA LEU A 67 1.51 -2.76 2.07
C LEU A 67 2.09 -3.82 1.15
N VAL A 68 1.58 -5.04 1.23
CA VAL A 68 1.94 -6.11 0.29
C VAL A 68 1.33 -5.82 -1.08
N VAL A 69 2.20 -5.70 -2.08
CA VAL A 69 1.81 -5.43 -3.46
C VAL A 69 2.00 -6.68 -4.32
N THR A 70 0.93 -7.12 -4.96
CA THR A 70 0.94 -8.30 -5.86
C THR A 70 1.13 -7.91 -7.33
N GLY A 71 1.27 -6.61 -7.62
CA GLY A 71 1.54 -6.04 -8.93
C GLY A 71 1.26 -4.54 -8.98
N LEU A 72 1.79 -3.86 -10.00
CA LEU A 72 1.47 -2.46 -10.28
C LEU A 72 0.07 -2.38 -10.91
N THR A 73 -0.91 -1.99 -10.11
CA THR A 73 -2.32 -1.97 -10.51
C THR A 73 -2.92 -0.56 -10.32
N PRO A 74 -3.99 -0.21 -11.04
CA PRO A 74 -4.75 1.01 -10.79
C PRO A 74 -5.18 1.23 -9.34
N VAL A 75 -5.38 0.15 -8.58
CA VAL A 75 -5.70 0.23 -7.14
C VAL A 75 -4.50 0.61 -6.27
N LEU A 76 -3.27 0.26 -6.66
CA LEU A 76 -2.08 0.79 -6.00
C LEU A 76 -1.99 2.31 -6.19
N HIS A 77 -2.23 2.78 -7.42
CA HIS A 77 -2.25 4.22 -7.70
C HIS A 77 -3.30 4.95 -6.84
N ALA A 78 -4.51 4.40 -6.78
CA ALA A 78 -5.58 4.95 -5.96
C ALA A 78 -5.20 4.99 -4.48
N PHE A 79 -4.61 3.92 -3.95
CA PHE A 79 -4.11 3.86 -2.59
C PHE A 79 -3.03 4.90 -2.32
N LEU A 80 -1.99 4.98 -3.15
CA LEU A 80 -0.89 5.94 -2.98
C LEU A 80 -1.39 7.40 -3.02
N ARG A 81 -2.37 7.70 -3.87
CA ARG A 81 -2.99 9.02 -3.91
C ARG A 81 -3.76 9.34 -2.62
N ALA A 82 -4.48 8.37 -2.08
CA ALA A 82 -5.16 8.52 -0.80
C ALA A 82 -4.16 8.66 0.36
N TRP A 83 -3.10 7.85 0.37
CA TRP A 83 -2.00 7.89 1.34
C TRP A 83 -1.36 9.28 1.40
N TYR A 84 -0.93 9.81 0.24
CA TYR A 84 -0.34 11.13 0.15
C TYR A 84 -1.23 12.25 0.72
N THR A 85 -2.54 12.08 0.64
CA THR A 85 -3.51 13.09 1.09
C THR A 85 -3.90 12.96 2.57
N LEU A 86 -3.91 11.72 3.09
CA LEU A 86 -4.59 11.40 4.36
C LEU A 86 -3.68 10.81 5.43
N ALA A 87 -2.56 10.18 5.05
CA ALA A 87 -1.67 9.55 6.01
C ALA A 87 -0.99 10.61 6.89
N PRO A 88 -0.97 10.43 8.22
CA PRO A 88 -0.21 11.29 9.12
C PRO A 88 1.27 11.33 8.73
N SER A 89 1.92 12.48 8.91
CA SER A 89 3.33 12.68 8.52
C SER A 89 4.33 11.80 9.27
N HIS A 90 3.94 11.25 10.41
CA HIS A 90 4.75 10.36 11.23
C HIS A 90 4.52 8.87 10.89
N TRP A 91 3.67 8.57 9.90
CA TRP A 91 3.51 7.22 9.36
C TRP A 91 4.50 7.01 8.21
N VAL A 92 5.06 5.80 8.13
CA VAL A 92 5.96 5.38 7.04
C VAL A 92 5.27 4.27 6.25
N LEU A 93 5.29 4.36 4.92
CA LEU A 93 4.77 3.32 4.03
C LEU A 93 5.94 2.46 3.54
N HIS A 94 5.83 1.14 3.67
CA HIS A 94 6.70 0.18 3.01
C HIS A 94 5.90 -0.62 1.99
N LEU A 95 6.41 -0.74 0.77
CA LEU A 95 5.84 -1.61 -0.25
C LEU A 95 6.53 -2.97 -0.20
N GLY A 96 5.73 -4.02 0.00
CA GLY A 96 6.20 -5.41 0.06
C GLY A 96 6.09 -6.09 -1.29
N HIS A 97 7.23 -6.38 -1.91
CA HIS A 97 7.30 -7.12 -3.18
C HIS A 97 7.70 -8.57 -2.91
N TYR A 98 6.96 -9.52 -3.49
CA TYR A 98 7.27 -10.94 -3.30
C TYR A 98 8.52 -11.34 -4.09
N ASN A 99 9.60 -11.67 -3.39
CA ASN A 99 10.79 -12.30 -3.96
C ASN A 99 10.52 -13.80 -4.14
N ARG A 100 10.45 -14.24 -5.40
CA ARG A 100 10.16 -15.64 -5.72
C ARG A 100 11.33 -16.59 -5.44
N ASP A 101 12.55 -16.08 -5.50
CA ASP A 101 13.76 -16.89 -5.32
C ASP A 101 13.97 -17.21 -3.83
N GLU A 102 13.70 -16.22 -2.97
CA GLU A 102 13.84 -16.35 -1.51
C GLU A 102 12.51 -16.72 -0.82
N GLN A 103 11.40 -16.70 -1.56
CA GLN A 103 10.04 -16.96 -1.08
C GLN A 103 9.57 -16.05 0.07
N VAL A 104 10.08 -14.82 0.12
CA VAL A 104 9.77 -13.83 1.16
C VAL A 104 9.38 -12.49 0.55
N TYR A 105 8.74 -11.63 1.33
CA TYR A 105 8.46 -10.25 0.95
C TYR A 105 9.67 -9.35 1.26
N VAL A 106 10.09 -8.57 0.27
CA VAL A 106 11.12 -7.54 0.40
C VAL A 106 10.43 -6.19 0.54
N TRP A 107 10.83 -5.41 1.54
CA TRP A 107 10.19 -4.15 1.93
C TRP A 107 10.99 -2.96 1.45
N GLU A 108 10.35 -2.11 0.67
CA GLU A 108 10.94 -0.86 0.18
C GLU A 108 10.24 0.35 0.83
N PRO A 109 10.97 1.23 1.54
CA PRO A 109 10.36 2.43 2.10
C PRO A 109 9.94 3.38 0.98
N LEU A 110 8.69 3.83 1.05
CA LEU A 110 8.14 4.86 0.19
C LEU A 110 8.00 6.16 0.97
N PHE A 111 8.94 7.09 0.75
CA PHE A 111 8.83 8.43 1.30
C PHE A 111 7.77 9.21 0.52
N THR A 112 6.89 9.94 1.21
CA THR A 112 5.84 10.75 0.59
C THR A 112 6.39 11.82 -0.36
N SER A 113 7.60 12.31 -0.10
CA SER A 113 8.36 13.20 -0.99
C SER A 113 8.75 12.55 -2.33
N ALA A 114 8.84 11.22 -2.40
CA ALA A 114 9.12 10.47 -3.62
C ALA A 114 7.85 10.22 -4.46
N ILE A 115 6.65 10.48 -3.92
CA ILE A 115 5.39 10.34 -4.66
C ILE A 115 5.20 11.54 -5.59
N ASN A 116 5.75 11.45 -6.80
CA ASN A 116 5.51 12.47 -7.83
C ASN A 116 4.08 12.37 -8.39
N MET A 117 3.18 13.16 -7.81
CA MET A 117 1.77 13.32 -8.19
C MET A 117 1.53 13.65 -9.68
N SER A 118 2.50 14.25 -10.38
CA SER A 118 2.40 14.54 -11.83
C SER A 118 2.75 13.35 -12.73
N ASN A 119 3.33 12.29 -12.16
CA ASN A 119 3.90 11.14 -12.87
C ASN A 119 3.36 9.77 -12.42
N VAL A 120 2.36 9.73 -11.52
CA VAL A 120 1.80 8.47 -10.95
C VAL A 120 1.11 7.58 -12.01
N GLY A 121 1.06 8.00 -13.28
CA GLY A 121 0.63 7.19 -14.42
C GLY A 121 1.73 6.74 -15.39
N ARG A 122 3.02 7.09 -15.19
CA ARG A 122 4.06 6.92 -16.23
C ARG A 122 5.42 6.30 -15.86
N TYR A 123 5.70 5.91 -14.63
CA TYR A 123 6.95 5.21 -14.25
C TYR A 123 6.56 4.09 -13.27
N VAL A 124 6.81 2.78 -13.47
CA VAL A 124 8.07 2.09 -13.82
C VAL A 124 9.24 2.81 -13.19
N PHE A 125 9.51 2.47 -11.92
CA PHE A 125 10.71 2.74 -11.15
C PHE A 125 11.86 3.30 -11.99
N VAL A 126 12.15 4.60 -11.83
CA VAL A 126 13.49 5.09 -12.17
C VAL A 126 14.33 4.80 -10.92
N PRO A 127 15.40 3.98 -11.02
CA PRO A 127 16.30 3.79 -9.90
C PRO A 127 16.88 5.16 -9.51
N TYR A 128 16.92 5.43 -8.22
CA TYR A 128 17.58 6.59 -7.66
C TYR A 128 19.09 6.41 -7.91
N GLU A 129 19.68 7.19 -8.82
CA GLU A 129 21.12 7.37 -8.88
C GLU A 129 21.48 8.56 -7.98
N GLU A 130 22.26 8.30 -6.93
CA GLU A 130 22.86 9.34 -6.08
C GLU A 130 23.82 10.20 -6.90
N GLU A 131 23.67 11.54 -6.83
CA GLU A 131 24.73 12.51 -7.17
C GLU A 131 25.57 12.85 -5.94
#